data_AF-A0A8D8PBT4-F1
#
_entry.id   AF-A0A8D8PBT4-F1
#
_cell.length_a   1.000
_cell.length_b   1.000
_cell.length_c   1.000
_cell.angle_alpha   90.00
_cell.angle_beta   90.00
_cell.angle_gamma   90.00
#
_symmetry.space_group_name_H-M   'P 1'
#
loop_
_entity.id
_entity.type
_entity.pdbx_description
1 polymer ?
#
loop_
_entity_poly.entity_id
_entity_poly.type
_entity_poly.pdbx_seq_one_letter_code
_entity_poly.pdbx_strand_id
1 'polypeptide(L)'
;LDVTINNLVVTPLNFVRYNINPNNTGAHGTHPFYLHLAINVPLLYNVLGVIALASFGVMMYRFASNEYTNLPRAQSFVGLMICAIFFPIVMLSFINHQEPRFLIPITLPLILLHAPKLKTGLCSSYPFKERSRLKEMFYSYVLCTQASARPLLRLWYTFNIILTIFYGFVHQAGVYQLAAHMSQQLAATPSTTQTYLITS
;
A
#
# COMPACT_ATOMS: atom_id res chain seq x y z
N LEU A 1 2.44 -22.82 -37.69
CA LEU A 1 2.83 -21.79 -36.70
C LEU A 1 4.29 -22.07 -36.35
N ASP A 2 5.22 -21.33 -36.93
CA ASP A 2 6.65 -21.51 -36.64
C ASP A 2 6.98 -20.81 -35.33
N VAL A 3 7.02 -21.58 -34.24
CA VAL A 3 7.46 -21.09 -32.93
C VAL A 3 8.99 -21.10 -32.91
N THR A 4 9.59 -19.97 -33.24
CA THR A 4 11.04 -19.72 -33.08
C THR A 4 11.32 -19.05 -31.74
N ILE A 5 12.60 -19.01 -31.33
CA ILE A 5 13.02 -18.32 -30.10
C ILE A 5 12.63 -16.83 -30.09
N ASN A 6 12.49 -16.22 -31.28
CA ASN A 6 12.03 -14.85 -31.47
C ASN A 6 10.55 -14.65 -31.13
N ASN A 7 9.75 -15.73 -31.10
CA ASN A 7 8.34 -15.72 -30.72
C ASN A 7 8.12 -16.05 -29.24
N LEU A 8 9.20 -16.26 -28.46
CA LEU A 8 9.11 -16.53 -27.03
C LEU A 8 8.64 -15.28 -26.28
N VAL A 9 7.39 -15.31 -25.81
CA VAL A 9 6.82 -14.24 -24.98
C VAL A 9 7.23 -14.47 -23.52
N VAL A 10 8.22 -13.69 -23.06
CA VAL A 10 8.64 -13.69 -21.66
C VAL A 10 7.91 -12.55 -20.93
N THR A 11 6.80 -12.89 -20.27
CA THR A 11 5.89 -11.90 -19.69
C THR A 11 6.53 -10.98 -18.64
N PRO A 12 7.41 -11.44 -17.72
CA PRO A 12 8.06 -10.52 -16.78
C PRO A 12 9.02 -9.54 -17.49
N LEU A 13 9.72 -10.01 -18.51
CA LEU A 13 10.63 -9.17 -19.29
C LEU A 13 9.86 -8.13 -20.11
N ASN A 14 8.74 -8.54 -20.71
CA ASN A 14 7.87 -7.62 -21.44
C ASN A 14 7.25 -6.58 -20.50
N PHE A 15 6.87 -6.96 -19.29
CA PHE A 15 6.41 -6.03 -18.26
C PHE A 15 7.49 -4.97 -17.95
N VAL A 16 8.72 -5.40 -17.68
CA VAL A 16 9.83 -4.46 -17.38
C VAL A 16 10.12 -3.54 -18.56
N ARG A 17 10.25 -4.10 -19.78
CA ARG A 17 10.49 -3.32 -21.00
C ARG A 17 9.38 -2.30 -21.27
N TYR A 18 8.13 -2.69 -21.07
CA TYR A 18 6.98 -1.82 -21.28
C TYR A 18 6.97 -0.65 -20.28
N ASN A 19 7.18 -0.94 -18.99
CA ASN A 19 7.07 0.05 -17.91
C ASN A 19 8.28 0.98 -17.77
N ILE A 20 9.47 0.59 -18.26
CA ILE A 20 10.65 1.47 -18.27
C ILE A 20 10.53 2.59 -19.32
N ASN A 21 9.78 2.37 -20.40
CA ASN A 21 9.62 3.37 -21.46
C ASN A 21 8.61 4.46 -21.04
N PRO A 22 9.03 5.73 -20.85
CA PRO A 22 8.13 6.81 -20.45
C PRO A 22 7.00 7.08 -21.45
N ASN A 23 7.24 6.83 -22.74
CA ASN A 23 6.23 7.05 -23.79
C ASN A 23 5.04 6.09 -23.66
N ASN A 24 5.27 4.87 -23.15
CA ASN A 24 4.20 3.89 -22.93
C ASN A 24 3.39 4.23 -21.67
N THR A 25 4.05 4.71 -20.63
CA THR A 25 3.44 4.96 -19.32
C THR A 25 2.74 6.32 -19.24
N GLY A 26 3.21 7.32 -20.00
CA GLY A 26 2.61 8.65 -20.04
C GLY A 26 1.15 8.67 -20.52
N ALA A 27 0.75 7.71 -21.36
CA ALA A 27 -0.65 7.55 -21.78
C ALA A 27 -1.60 7.18 -20.62
N HIS A 28 -1.06 6.62 -19.53
CA HIS A 28 -1.82 6.19 -18.35
C HIS A 28 -1.68 7.16 -17.16
N GLY A 29 -1.11 8.34 -17.40
CA GLY A 29 -0.83 9.34 -16.38
C GLY A 29 0.55 9.18 -15.74
N THR A 30 1.19 10.31 -15.44
CA THR A 30 2.49 10.39 -14.79
C THR A 30 2.33 10.81 -13.33
N HIS A 31 3.04 10.14 -12.44
CA HIS A 31 2.99 10.38 -11.00
C HIS A 31 4.38 10.65 -10.43
N PRO A 32 4.48 11.45 -9.36
CA PRO A 32 5.74 11.64 -8.67
C PRO A 32 6.18 10.35 -7.95
N PHE A 33 7.50 10.12 -7.87
CA PHE A 33 8.09 8.92 -7.25
C PHE A 33 7.61 8.64 -5.81
N TYR A 34 7.20 9.68 -5.07
CA TYR A 34 6.71 9.56 -3.70
C TYR A 34 5.24 9.14 -3.57
N LEU A 35 4.46 9.07 -4.67
CA LEU A 35 3.02 8.80 -4.58
C LEU A 35 2.73 7.47 -3.89
N HIS A 36 3.42 6.39 -4.27
CA HIS A 36 3.29 5.10 -3.62
C HIS A 36 3.52 5.17 -2.11
N LEU A 37 4.60 5.81 -1.69
CA LEU A 37 5.02 5.85 -0.29
C LEU A 37 4.15 6.79 0.55
N ALA A 38 3.94 8.02 0.08
CA ALA A 38 3.30 9.09 0.85
C ALA A 38 1.78 9.07 0.78
N ILE A 39 1.20 8.58 -0.32
CA ILE A 39 -0.26 8.61 -0.56
C ILE A 39 -0.84 7.21 -0.60
N ASN A 40 -0.33 6.32 -1.45
CA ASN A 40 -0.97 5.02 -1.67
C ASN A 40 -0.87 4.09 -0.45
N VAL A 41 0.26 4.08 0.28
CA VAL A 41 0.40 3.28 1.51
C VAL A 41 -0.56 3.75 2.61
N PRO A 42 -0.63 5.04 2.98
CA PRO A 42 -1.64 5.51 3.93
C PRO A 42 -3.07 5.31 3.46
N LEU A 43 -3.34 5.47 2.16
CA LEU A 43 -4.68 5.28 1.61
C LEU A 43 -5.15 3.82 1.71
N LEU A 44 -4.28 2.87 1.36
CA LEU A 44 -4.65 1.45 1.31
C LEU A 44 -4.69 0.81 2.71
N TYR A 45 -3.83 1.26 3.61
CA TYR A 45 -3.63 0.62 4.92
C TYR A 45 -4.01 1.50 6.12
N ASN A 46 -4.50 2.72 5.89
CA ASN A 46 -4.94 3.66 6.91
C ASN A 46 -3.87 3.88 7.99
N VAL A 47 -4.28 3.79 9.26
CA VAL A 47 -3.39 3.90 10.41
C VAL A 47 -2.27 2.85 10.41
N LEU A 48 -2.48 1.65 9.84
CA LEU A 48 -1.42 0.65 9.72
C LEU A 48 -0.35 1.09 8.70
N GLY A 49 -0.76 1.76 7.63
CA GLY A 49 0.15 2.34 6.64
C GLY A 49 1.05 3.42 7.28
N VAL A 50 0.45 4.31 8.07
CA VAL A 50 1.21 5.34 8.82
C VAL A 50 2.19 4.70 9.82
N ILE A 51 1.76 3.66 10.54
CA ILE A 51 2.63 2.91 11.46
C ILE A 51 3.76 2.22 10.69
N ALA A 52 3.51 1.71 9.49
CA ALA A 52 4.52 1.09 8.64
C ALA A 52 5.59 2.10 8.21
N LEU A 53 5.17 3.27 7.73
CA LEU A 53 6.07 4.36 7.35
C LEU A 53 6.95 4.82 8.52
N ALA A 54 6.34 5.00 9.70
CA ALA A 54 7.08 5.36 10.91
C ALA A 54 8.08 4.25 11.31
N SER A 55 7.68 2.98 11.23
CA SER A 55 8.54 1.83 11.54
C SER A 55 9.73 1.74 10.57
N PHE A 56 9.50 2.02 9.29
CA PHE A 56 10.55 2.11 8.28
C PHE A 56 11.52 3.26 8.55
N GLY A 57 11.02 4.46 8.85
CA GLY A 57 11.86 5.61 9.21
C GLY A 57 12.75 5.33 10.43
N VAL A 58 12.21 4.70 11.48
CA VAL A 58 12.98 4.28 12.65
C VAL A 58 14.04 3.24 12.28
N MET A 59 13.73 2.30 11.39
CA MET A 59 14.70 1.31 10.91
C MET A 59 15.84 1.99 10.12
N MET A 60 15.52 2.91 9.22
CA MET A 60 16.51 3.68 8.45
C MET A 60 17.42 4.49 9.37
N TYR A 61 16.86 5.15 10.39
CA TYR A 61 17.64 5.87 11.39
C TYR A 61 18.61 4.96 12.15
N ARG A 62 18.16 3.78 12.60
CA ARG A 62 19.00 2.80 13.30
C ARG A 62 20.11 2.23 12.41
N PHE A 63 19.81 2.02 11.14
CA PHE A 63 20.79 1.59 10.15
C PHE A 63 21.86 2.67 9.94
N ALA A 64 21.46 3.93 9.73
CA ALA A 64 22.37 5.06 9.58
C ALA A 64 23.22 5.32 10.85
N SER A 65 22.68 5.01 12.03
CA SER A 65 23.37 5.17 13.31
C SER A 65 24.29 3.97 13.67
N ASN A 66 24.45 2.98 12.78
CA ASN A 66 25.19 1.73 13.03
C ASN A 66 24.73 0.95 14.27
N GLU A 67 23.50 1.17 14.72
CA GLU A 67 22.95 0.47 15.89
C GLU A 67 22.40 -0.91 15.54
N TYR A 68 22.26 -1.20 14.25
CA TYR A 68 21.63 -2.43 13.75
C TYR A 68 22.45 -3.69 14.01
N THR A 69 23.78 -3.60 14.07
CA THR A 69 24.68 -4.74 14.29
C THR A 69 24.61 -5.32 15.71
N ASN A 70 24.06 -4.56 16.66
CA ASN A 70 23.95 -4.96 18.07
C ASN A 70 22.58 -5.53 18.43
N LEU A 71 21.73 -5.81 17.44
CA LEU A 71 20.33 -6.14 17.65
C LEU A 71 20.07 -7.66 17.79
N PRO A 72 19.23 -8.12 18.74
CA PRO A 72 18.82 -9.51 18.87
C PRO A 72 18.22 -10.12 17.60
N ARG A 73 18.37 -11.44 17.44
CA ARG A 73 17.93 -12.23 16.28
C ARG A 73 16.45 -12.00 15.88
N ALA A 74 15.57 -11.71 16.83
CA ALA A 74 14.16 -11.38 16.56
C ALA A 74 13.99 -10.10 15.72
N GLN A 75 14.92 -9.14 15.82
CA GLN A 75 14.92 -7.95 14.98
C GLN A 75 15.33 -8.24 13.54
N SER A 76 16.02 -9.35 13.29
CA SER A 76 16.29 -9.83 11.92
C SER A 76 14.99 -10.19 11.19
N PHE A 77 14.04 -10.87 11.85
CA PHE A 77 12.73 -11.15 11.24
C PHE A 77 11.92 -9.88 11.00
N VAL A 78 11.88 -8.96 11.97
CA VAL A 78 11.21 -7.66 11.78
C VAL A 78 11.82 -6.88 10.63
N GLY A 79 13.16 -6.84 10.53
CA GLY A 79 13.86 -6.22 9.42
C GLY A 79 13.52 -6.86 8.07
N LEU A 80 13.52 -8.19 7.97
CA LEU A 80 13.12 -8.92 6.77
C LEU A 80 11.67 -8.61 6.36
N MET A 81 10.75 -8.56 7.33
CA MET A 81 9.35 -8.20 7.08
C MET A 81 9.21 -6.76 6.58
N ILE A 82 9.95 -5.80 7.16
CA ILE A 82 9.98 -4.42 6.67
C ILE A 82 10.57 -4.37 5.25
N CYS A 83 11.65 -5.12 4.96
CA CYS A 83 12.18 -5.23 3.61
C CYS A 83 11.16 -5.81 2.62
N ALA A 84 10.41 -6.85 3.02
CA ALA A 84 9.35 -7.44 2.19
C ALA A 84 8.20 -6.46 1.89
N ILE A 85 8.03 -5.41 2.71
CA ILE A 85 7.06 -4.33 2.48
C ILE A 85 7.69 -3.23 1.62
N PHE A 86 8.85 -2.70 2.01
CA PHE A 86 9.39 -1.46 1.45
C PHE A 86 10.26 -1.66 0.20
N PHE A 87 10.91 -2.80 0.03
CA PHE A 87 11.63 -3.10 -1.21
C PHE A 87 10.70 -3.06 -2.44
N PRO A 88 9.56 -3.78 -2.48
CA PRO A 88 8.65 -3.69 -3.63
C PRO A 88 8.02 -2.31 -3.78
N ILE A 89 7.69 -1.59 -2.69
CA ILE A 89 7.22 -0.19 -2.78
C ILE A 89 8.24 0.67 -3.53
N VAL A 90 9.51 0.64 -3.11
CA VAL A 90 10.57 1.47 -3.70
C VAL A 90 10.83 1.08 -5.15
N MET A 91 10.84 -0.22 -5.47
CA MET A 91 11.01 -0.67 -6.85
C MET A 91 9.87 -0.21 -7.75
N LEU A 92 8.62 -0.30 -7.29
CA LEU A 92 7.45 0.17 -8.04
C LEU A 92 7.39 1.70 -8.13
N SER A 93 7.91 2.41 -7.14
CA SER A 93 8.00 3.88 -7.16
C SER A 93 8.82 4.41 -8.34
N PHE A 94 9.78 3.66 -8.89
CA PHE A 94 10.53 4.08 -10.08
C PHE A 94 9.74 4.00 -11.38
N ILE A 95 8.58 3.35 -11.38
CA ILE A 95 7.67 3.31 -12.54
C ILE A 95 6.80 4.57 -12.49
N ASN A 96 6.67 5.28 -13.63
CA ASN A 96 5.94 6.55 -13.70
C ASN A 96 4.44 6.41 -13.43
N HIS A 97 3.87 5.26 -13.77
CA HIS A 97 2.47 4.95 -13.52
C HIS A 97 2.32 4.23 -12.19
N GLN A 98 1.59 4.82 -11.25
CA GLN A 98 1.52 4.40 -9.86
C GLN A 98 0.07 4.36 -9.39
N GLU A 99 -0.41 3.17 -9.06
CA GLU A 99 -1.79 2.97 -8.56
C GLU A 99 -1.78 2.19 -7.24
N PRO A 100 -2.71 2.48 -6.31
CA PRO A 100 -2.78 1.78 -5.03
C PRO A 100 -2.84 0.26 -5.14
N ARG A 101 -3.51 -0.28 -6.18
CA ARG A 101 -3.67 -1.73 -6.36
C ARG A 101 -2.35 -2.47 -6.59
N PHE A 102 -1.31 -1.81 -7.10
CA PHE A 102 0.01 -2.45 -7.26
C PHE A 102 0.67 -2.79 -5.92
N LEU A 103 0.19 -2.20 -4.82
CA LEU A 103 0.67 -2.48 -3.48
C LEU A 103 -0.06 -3.66 -2.80
N ILE A 104 -1.12 -4.24 -3.39
CA ILE A 104 -1.84 -5.37 -2.77
C ILE A 104 -0.91 -6.52 -2.31
N PRO A 105 0.17 -6.90 -3.04
CA PRO A 105 1.08 -7.96 -2.59
C PRO A 105 1.75 -7.72 -1.23
N ILE A 106 1.91 -6.46 -0.80
CA ILE A 106 2.51 -6.14 0.51
C ILE A 106 1.50 -6.21 1.68
N THR A 107 0.24 -6.53 1.41
CA THR A 107 -0.83 -6.58 2.42
C THR A 107 -0.52 -7.59 3.52
N LEU A 108 -0.16 -8.82 3.14
CA LEU A 108 0.15 -9.88 4.10
C LEU A 108 1.31 -9.51 5.03
N PRO A 109 2.50 -9.13 4.52
CA PRO A 109 3.61 -8.80 5.41
C PRO A 109 3.32 -7.58 6.30
N LEU A 110 2.59 -6.59 5.78
CA LEU A 110 2.21 -5.40 6.54
C LEU A 110 1.25 -5.72 7.69
N ILE A 111 0.21 -6.52 7.44
CA ILE A 111 -0.76 -6.93 8.46
C ILE A 111 -0.06 -7.75 9.55
N LEU A 112 0.73 -8.76 9.16
CA LEU A 112 1.43 -9.62 10.12
C LEU A 112 2.34 -8.81 11.05
N LEU A 113 3.02 -7.79 10.52
CA LEU A 113 3.95 -7.00 11.30
C LEU A 113 3.28 -5.89 12.13
N HIS A 114 2.17 -5.30 11.68
CA HIS A 114 1.62 -4.09 12.28
C HIS A 114 0.23 -4.23 12.89
N ALA A 115 -0.59 -5.18 12.48
CA ALA A 115 -1.91 -5.39 13.08
C ALA A 115 -1.88 -5.72 14.58
N PRO A 116 -0.90 -6.50 15.12
CA PRO A 116 -0.82 -6.74 16.56
C PRO A 116 -0.77 -5.45 17.40
N LYS A 117 -0.17 -4.37 16.86
CA LYS A 117 -0.05 -3.06 17.53
C LYS A 117 -1.41 -2.39 17.77
N LEU A 118 -2.46 -2.79 17.06
CA LEU A 118 -3.82 -2.32 17.34
C LEU A 118 -4.34 -2.82 18.70
N LYS A 119 -3.80 -3.95 19.19
CA LYS A 119 -4.15 -4.51 20.51
C LYS A 119 -3.09 -4.21 21.56
N THR A 120 -1.81 -4.31 21.21
CA THR A 120 -0.70 -4.16 22.15
C THR A 120 -0.16 -2.73 22.25
N GLY A 121 -0.64 -1.81 21.40
CA GLY A 121 -0.16 -0.45 21.29
C GLY A 121 1.16 -0.32 20.52
N LEU A 122 1.70 0.91 20.44
CA LEU A 122 2.89 1.22 19.64
C LEU A 122 4.18 0.74 20.31
N CYS A 123 4.29 0.91 21.63
CA CYS A 123 5.45 0.53 22.42
C CYS A 123 5.02 -0.06 23.77
N SER A 124 5.44 -1.30 24.05
CA SER A 124 5.24 -1.93 25.37
C SER A 124 6.16 -1.33 26.45
N SER A 125 7.35 -0.88 26.05
CA SER A 125 8.37 -0.29 26.93
C SER A 125 8.88 1.03 26.37
N TYR A 126 9.46 1.87 27.23
CA TYR A 126 10.04 3.16 26.84
C TYR A 126 11.13 2.96 25.77
N PRO A 127 10.97 3.50 24.54
CA PRO A 127 11.82 3.15 23.41
C PRO A 127 13.08 4.02 23.27
N PHE A 128 13.22 5.10 24.05
CA PHE A 128 14.33 6.03 23.93
C PHE A 128 15.49 5.64 24.86
N LYS A 129 16.73 5.85 24.41
CA LYS A 129 17.94 5.59 25.22
C LYS A 129 18.06 6.56 26.40
N GLU A 130 17.79 7.83 26.14
CA GLU A 130 17.87 8.89 27.14
C GLU A 130 16.50 9.22 27.69
N ARG A 131 16.47 9.57 28.98
CA ARG A 131 15.29 10.11 29.64
C ARG A 131 15.30 11.63 29.54
N SER A 132 14.26 12.18 28.93
CA SER A 132 13.99 13.61 28.97
C SER A 132 12.50 13.81 29.20
N ARG A 133 12.13 14.92 29.85
CA ARG A 133 10.72 15.22 30.17
C ARG A 133 9.82 15.15 28.94
N LEU A 134 10.27 15.70 27.81
CA LEU A 134 9.52 15.67 26.55
C LEU A 134 9.31 14.24 26.03
N LYS A 135 10.37 13.40 26.05
CA LYS A 135 10.30 12.00 25.59
C LYS A 135 9.42 11.16 26.51
N GLU A 136 9.47 11.40 27.81
CA GLU A 136 8.59 10.75 28.80
C GLU A 136 7.12 11.13 28.59
N MET A 137 6.82 12.42 28.38
CA MET A 137 5.47 12.87 28.04
C MET A 137 4.99 12.21 26.75
N PHE A 138 5.79 12.23 25.69
CA PHE A 138 5.43 11.61 24.42
C PHE A 138 5.16 10.11 24.57
N TYR A 139 5.98 9.40 25.35
CA TYR A 139 5.74 7.99 25.64
C TYR A 139 4.41 7.77 26.39
N SER A 140 4.19 8.50 27.49
CA SER A 140 3.03 8.31 28.36
C SER A 140 1.70 8.68 27.71
N TYR A 141 1.68 9.69 26.83
CA TYR A 141 0.44 10.16 26.19
C TYR A 141 0.20 9.61 24.79
N VAL A 142 1.23 9.10 24.09
CA VAL A 142 1.11 8.69 22.68
C VAL A 142 1.57 7.26 22.42
N LEU A 143 2.73 6.84 22.94
CA LEU A 143 3.34 5.56 22.52
C LEU A 143 2.98 4.36 23.39
N CYS A 144 2.75 4.57 24.69
CA CYS A 144 2.51 3.48 25.63
C CYS A 144 1.23 2.71 25.27
N THR A 145 1.20 1.43 25.61
CA THR A 145 0.08 0.54 25.30
C THR A 145 -1.27 1.11 25.74
N GLN A 146 -1.33 1.68 26.94
CA GLN A 146 -2.56 2.21 27.54
C GLN A 146 -3.07 3.44 26.78
N ALA A 147 -2.17 4.29 26.29
CA ALA A 147 -2.54 5.49 25.54
C ALA A 147 -2.90 5.17 24.09
N SER A 148 -2.16 4.26 23.44
CA SER A 148 -2.23 4.12 21.98
C SER A 148 -3.20 3.02 21.51
N ALA A 149 -3.35 1.90 22.23
CA ALA A 149 -4.06 0.73 21.70
C ALA A 149 -5.53 1.00 21.37
N ARG A 150 -6.29 1.57 22.32
CA ARG A 150 -7.73 1.84 22.12
C ARG A 150 -7.99 2.88 21.02
N PRO A 151 -7.31 4.05 20.99
CA PRO A 151 -7.49 5.01 19.91
C PRO A 151 -7.11 4.45 18.54
N LEU A 152 -6.01 3.71 18.44
CA LEU A 152 -5.59 3.10 17.17
C LEU A 152 -6.63 2.13 16.63
N LEU A 153 -7.18 1.26 17.49
CA LEU A 153 -8.21 0.32 17.09
C LEU A 153 -9.49 1.02 16.64
N ARG A 154 -9.95 2.04 17.39
CA ARG A 154 -11.11 2.86 17.01
C ARG A 154 -10.88 3.53 15.65
N LEU A 155 -9.73 4.17 15.48
CA LEU A 155 -9.37 4.85 14.24
C LEU A 155 -9.34 3.88 13.06
N TRP A 156 -8.76 2.69 13.26
CA TRP A 156 -8.74 1.64 12.25
C TRP A 156 -10.16 1.23 11.81
N TYR A 157 -11.07 0.95 12.76
CA TYR A 157 -12.46 0.62 12.42
C TYR A 157 -13.16 1.77 11.70
N THR A 158 -13.05 3.00 12.22
CA THR A 158 -13.70 4.17 11.64
C THR A 158 -13.27 4.39 10.19
N PHE A 159 -11.97 4.39 9.91
CA PHE A 159 -11.48 4.55 8.53
C PHE A 159 -11.92 3.41 7.62
N ASN A 160 -11.84 2.15 8.07
CA ASN A 160 -12.26 1.03 7.24
C ASN A 160 -13.75 1.07 6.92
N ILE A 161 -14.61 1.44 7.87
CA ILE A 161 -16.05 1.63 7.62
C ILE A 161 -16.27 2.73 6.58
N ILE A 162 -15.66 3.91 6.78
CA ILE A 162 -15.80 5.05 5.86
C ILE A 162 -15.32 4.68 4.46
N LEU A 163 -14.13 4.08 4.34
CA LEU A 163 -13.56 3.71 3.05
C LEU A 163 -14.30 2.55 2.39
N THR A 164 -14.86 1.62 3.15
CA THR A 164 -15.70 0.55 2.60
C THR A 164 -16.97 1.13 1.99
N ILE A 165 -17.61 2.09 2.65
CA ILE A 165 -18.78 2.78 2.11
C ILE A 165 -18.40 3.57 0.85
N PHE A 166 -17.32 4.35 0.93
CA PHE A 166 -16.89 5.20 -0.18
C PHE A 166 -16.46 4.38 -1.40
N TYR A 167 -15.46 3.50 -1.26
CA TYR A 167 -14.92 2.74 -2.39
C TYR A 167 -15.79 1.56 -2.80
N GLY A 168 -16.49 0.93 -1.86
CA GLY A 168 -17.35 -0.23 -2.15
C GLY A 168 -18.68 0.15 -2.79
N PHE A 169 -19.18 1.38 -2.56
CA PHE A 169 -20.50 1.78 -3.06
C PHE A 169 -20.45 3.11 -3.80
N VAL A 170 -20.05 4.20 -3.15
CA VAL A 170 -20.18 5.56 -3.71
C VAL A 170 -19.35 5.73 -4.98
N HIS A 171 -18.07 5.34 -4.92
CA HIS A 171 -17.11 5.50 -6.03
C HIS A 171 -17.44 4.60 -7.23
N GLN A 172 -18.09 3.45 -7.00
CA GLN A 172 -18.42 2.48 -8.07
C GLN A 172 -19.89 2.57 -8.52
N ALA A 173 -20.70 3.44 -7.93
CA ALA A 173 -22.13 3.56 -8.24
C ALA A 173 -22.40 3.80 -9.73
N GLY A 174 -21.57 4.59 -10.41
CA GLY A 174 -21.68 4.84 -11.84
C GLY A 174 -21.36 3.62 -12.72
N VAL A 175 -20.38 2.80 -12.30
CA VAL A 175 -19.97 1.60 -13.06
C VAL A 175 -21.09 0.56 -13.04
N TYR A 176 -21.74 0.36 -11.89
CA TYR A 176 -22.86 -0.58 -11.78
C TYR A 176 -24.06 -0.15 -12.64
N GLN A 177 -24.43 1.13 -12.59
CA GLN A 177 -25.53 1.66 -13.41
C GLN A 177 -25.25 1.51 -14.90
N LEU A 178 -24.02 1.84 -15.34
CA LEU A 178 -23.60 1.68 -16.72
C LEU A 178 -23.63 0.21 -17.15
N ALA A 179 -23.08 -0.70 -16.34
CA ALA A 179 -23.07 -2.13 -16.65
C ALA A 179 -24.49 -2.71 -16.73
N ALA A 180 -25.39 -2.30 -15.84
CA ALA A 180 -26.80 -2.69 -15.87
C ALA A 180 -27.50 -2.15 -17.13
N HIS A 181 -27.27 -0.89 -17.48
CA HIS A 181 -27.81 -0.28 -18.69
C HIS A 181 -27.32 -0.99 -19.96
N MET A 182 -26.02 -1.26 -20.05
CA MET A 182 -25.44 -1.99 -21.19
C MET A 182 -25.99 -3.41 -21.30
N SER A 183 -26.15 -4.11 -20.17
CA SER A 183 -26.74 -5.46 -20.15
C SER A 183 -28.17 -5.45 -20.70
N GLN A 184 -28.99 -4.47 -20.29
CA GLN A 184 -30.36 -4.32 -20.79
C GLN A 184 -30.39 -3.97 -22.29
N GLN A 185 -29.52 -3.06 -22.73
CA GLN A 185 -29.40 -2.69 -24.15
C GLN A 185 -28.98 -3.88 -25.02
N LEU A 186 -28.00 -4.67 -24.57
CA LEU A 186 -27.56 -5.89 -25.25
C LEU A 186 -28.66 -6.94 -25.32
N ALA A 187 -29.48 -7.07 -24.28
CA ALA A 187 -30.61 -8.00 -24.27
C ALA A 187 -31.77 -7.57 -25.18
N ALA A 188 -31.99 -6.26 -25.32
CA ALA A 188 -33.04 -5.70 -26.17
C ALA A 188 -32.67 -5.61 -27.66
N THR A 189 -31.37 -5.65 -27.97
CA THR A 189 -30.86 -5.46 -29.32
C THR A 189 -30.60 -6.80 -30.01
N PRO A 190 -30.96 -6.96 -31.31
CA PRO A 190 -30.63 -8.17 -32.07
C PRO A 190 -29.12 -8.42 -32.12
N SER A 191 -28.70 -9.70 -32.07
CA SER A 191 -27.30 -10.13 -32.06
C SER A 191 -26.48 -9.71 -33.29
N THR A 192 -27.14 -9.25 -34.35
CA THR A 192 -26.52 -8.73 -35.58
C THR A 192 -26.15 -7.26 -35.51
N THR A 193 -26.58 -6.54 -34.46
CA THR A 193 -26.34 -5.09 -34.32
C THR A 193 -25.14 -4.85 -33.41
N GLN A 194 -24.19 -4.02 -33.87
CA GLN A 194 -23.04 -3.64 -33.05
C GLN A 194 -23.38 -2.45 -32.15
N THR A 195 -23.12 -2.60 -30.85
CA THR A 195 -23.33 -1.56 -29.85
C THR A 195 -21.99 -0.95 -29.48
N TYR A 196 -21.85 0.36 -29.62
CA TYR A 196 -20.63 1.09 -29.29
C TYR A 196 -20.85 1.90 -28.01
N LEU A 197 -19.93 1.75 -27.05
CA LEU A 197 -19.87 2.60 -25.87
C LEU A 197 -18.95 3.79 -26.20
N ILE A 198 -19.51 4.99 -26.27
CA ILE A 198 -18.73 6.22 -26.43
C ILE A 198 -18.56 6.83 -25.05
N THR A 199 -17.34 6.79 -24.53
CA THR A 199 -16.96 7.50 -23.30
C THR A 199 -16.22 8.78 -23.66
N SER A 200 -16.53 9.89 -22.98
CA SER A 200 -15.84 11.18 -23.10
C SER A 200 -14.45 11.16 -22.47
#